data_AF-A0AAV8HC89-F1
#
_entry.id   AF-A0AAV8HC89-F1
#
_cell.length_a   1.000
_cell.length_b   1.000
_cell.length_c   1.000
_cell.angle_alpha   90.00
_cell.angle_beta   90.00
_cell.angle_gamma   90.00
#
_symmetry.space_group_name_H-M   'P 1'
#
loop_
_entity.id
_entity.type
_entity.pdbx_description
1 polymer ?
#
loop_
_entity_poly.entity_id
_entity_poly.type
_entity_poly.pdbx_seq_one_letter_code
_entity_poly.pdbx_strand_id
1 'polypeptide(L)'
;MVITAKQEALVVNSWNEMKDDAPTFALKFFLRLFEIIPAAEKRFSFLRDSSLPLEKNPKLKAHAMGVFVMTCEAATQLRKTGKVDVGANTSVKHLASIHFKNGIADVHFEV
;
A
#
# COMPACT_ATOMS: atom_id res chain seq x y z
N MET A 1 5.44 -13.77 -14.07
CA MET A 1 4.24 -13.02 -14.49
C MET A 1 4.68 -11.91 -15.44
N VAL A 2 4.04 -11.76 -16.60
CA VAL A 2 4.37 -10.70 -17.58
C VAL A 2 3.21 -9.70 -17.61
N ILE A 3 3.49 -8.44 -17.27
CA ILE A 3 2.53 -7.34 -17.44
C ILE A 3 2.51 -6.97 -18.92
N THR A 4 1.31 -6.95 -19.52
CA THR A 4 1.11 -6.48 -20.90
C THR A 4 1.10 -4.95 -20.97
N ALA A 5 1.35 -4.38 -22.15
CA ALA A 5 1.22 -2.94 -22.36
C ALA A 5 -0.19 -2.41 -22.02
N LYS A 6 -1.23 -3.20 -22.31
CA LYS A 6 -2.61 -2.85 -21.96
C LYS A 6 -2.83 -2.80 -20.45
N GLN A 7 -2.26 -3.74 -19.69
CA GLN A 7 -2.34 -3.75 -18.22
C GLN A 7 -1.59 -2.58 -17.60
N GLU A 8 -0.37 -2.28 -18.05
CA GLU A 8 0.36 -1.08 -17.61
C GLU A 8 -0.46 0.19 -17.87
N ALA A 9 -1.00 0.35 -19.09
CA ALA A 9 -1.78 1.54 -19.44
C ALA A 9 -3.04 1.70 -18.56
N LEU A 10 -3.73 0.60 -18.22
CA LEU A 10 -4.89 0.65 -17.32
C LEU A 10 -4.49 1.13 -15.91
N VAL A 11 -3.39 0.62 -15.37
CA VAL A 11 -2.89 1.05 -14.05
C VAL A 11 -2.47 2.51 -14.09
N VAL A 12 -1.69 2.93 -15.07
CA VAL A 12 -1.20 4.32 -15.19
C VAL A 12 -2.34 5.31 -15.42
N ASN A 13 -3.28 5.00 -16.30
CA ASN A 13 -4.41 5.91 -16.58
C ASN A 13 -5.32 6.04 -15.37
N SER A 14 -5.67 4.93 -14.71
CA SER A 14 -6.49 4.97 -13.49
C SER A 14 -5.78 5.72 -12.35
N TRP A 15 -4.48 5.52 -12.17
CA TRP A 15 -3.69 6.28 -11.19
C TRP A 15 -3.69 7.77 -11.51
N ASN A 16 -3.56 8.17 -12.78
CA ASN A 16 -3.57 9.58 -13.18
C ASN A 16 -4.88 10.29 -12.87
N GLU A 17 -6.02 9.60 -12.96
CA GLU A 17 -7.33 10.13 -12.56
C GLU A 17 -7.48 10.22 -11.03
N MET A 18 -6.85 9.30 -10.28
CA MET A 18 -7.00 9.22 -8.82
C MET A 18 -5.96 10.01 -8.03
N LYS A 19 -4.78 10.31 -8.59
CA LYS A 19 -3.59 10.76 -7.84
C LYS A 19 -3.77 12.07 -7.07
N ASP A 20 -4.57 12.99 -7.58
CA ASP A 20 -4.80 14.30 -6.94
C ASP A 20 -5.54 14.14 -5.60
N ASP A 21 -6.44 13.15 -5.52
CA ASP A 21 -7.20 12.77 -4.33
C ASP A 21 -6.69 11.46 -3.67
N ALA A 22 -5.57 10.91 -4.14
CA ALA A 22 -5.05 9.63 -3.68
C ALA A 22 -4.87 9.56 -2.15
N PRO A 23 -4.43 10.62 -1.45
CA PRO A 23 -4.34 10.55 0.02
C PRO A 23 -5.68 10.31 0.71
N THR A 24 -6.79 10.76 0.10
CA THR A 24 -8.14 10.50 0.58
C THR A 24 -8.59 9.08 0.21
N PHE A 25 -8.37 8.65 -1.04
CA PHE A 25 -8.77 7.30 -1.48
C PHE A 25 -7.99 6.21 -0.75
N ALA A 26 -6.68 6.36 -0.60
CA ALA A 26 -5.83 5.41 0.10
C ALA A 26 -6.24 5.28 1.58
N LEU A 27 -6.54 6.40 2.25
CA LEU A 27 -7.03 6.36 3.62
C LEU A 27 -8.39 5.65 3.71
N LYS A 28 -9.35 5.99 2.83
CA LYS A 28 -10.66 5.33 2.77
C LYS A 28 -10.54 3.82 2.54
N PHE A 29 -9.59 3.39 1.69
CA PHE A 29 -9.31 1.98 1.46
C PHE A 29 -8.92 1.26 2.76
N PHE A 30 -8.01 1.83 3.56
CA PHE A 30 -7.62 1.23 4.84
C PHE A 30 -8.72 1.27 5.90
N LEU A 31 -9.53 2.33 5.94
CA LEU A 31 -10.70 2.36 6.83
C LEU A 31 -11.68 1.23 6.47
N ARG A 32 -11.93 1.02 5.16
CA ARG A 32 -12.76 -0.08 4.68
C ARG A 32 -12.16 -1.45 5.00
N LEU A 33 -10.84 -1.59 4.92
CA LEU A 33 -10.13 -2.80 5.32
C LEU A 33 -10.37 -3.11 6.81
N PHE A 34 -10.33 -2.10 7.68
CA PHE A 34 -10.59 -2.29 9.11
C PHE A 34 -12.06 -2.57 9.43
N GLU A 35 -13.01 -2.07 8.64
CA GLU A 35 -14.42 -2.46 8.75
C GLU A 35 -14.64 -3.94 8.43
N ILE A 36 -13.95 -4.46 7.39
CA ILE A 36 -14.09 -5.85 6.95
C ILE A 36 -13.30 -6.78 7.89
N ILE A 37 -12.08 -6.38 8.27
CA ILE A 37 -11.18 -7.14 9.14
C ILE A 37 -10.67 -6.24 10.27
N PRO A 38 -11.44 -6.08 11.36
CA PRO A 38 -11.02 -5.28 12.52
C PRO A 38 -9.70 -5.76 13.15
N ALA A 39 -9.37 -7.05 12.99
CA ALA A 39 -8.12 -7.60 13.48
C ALA A 39 -6.87 -7.04 12.76
N ALA A 40 -7.01 -6.53 11.53
CA ALA A 40 -5.91 -5.96 10.76
C ALA A 40 -5.41 -4.65 11.38
N GLU A 41 -6.28 -3.85 12.01
CA GLU A 41 -5.91 -2.61 12.69
C GLU A 41 -4.83 -2.85 13.75
N LYS A 42 -4.95 -3.96 14.50
CA LYS A 42 -4.00 -4.34 15.57
C LYS A 42 -2.59 -4.64 15.06
N ARG A 43 -2.39 -4.84 13.76
CA ARG A 43 -1.08 -5.03 13.13
C ARG A 43 -0.29 -3.73 13.01
N PHE A 44 -0.97 -2.59 13.03
CA PHE A 44 -0.33 -1.29 13.00
C PHE A 44 0.05 -0.89 14.43
N SER A 45 1.32 -1.13 14.79
CA SER A 45 1.84 -0.81 16.13
C SER A 45 1.60 0.65 16.53
N PHE A 46 1.64 1.58 15.58
CA PHE A 46 1.40 3.00 15.83
C PHE A 46 -0.07 3.39 16.05
N LEU A 47 -1.02 2.47 15.86
CA LEU A 47 -2.44 2.69 16.18
C LEU A 47 -2.77 2.28 17.61
N ARG A 48 -2.06 1.29 18.18
CA ARG A 48 -2.38 0.71 19.50
C ARG A 48 -2.43 1.73 20.64
N ASP A 49 -1.53 2.70 20.62
CA ASP A 49 -1.41 3.73 21.65
C ASP A 49 -1.86 5.12 21.16
N SER A 50 -2.55 5.18 20.00
CA SER A 50 -2.98 6.45 19.43
C SER A 50 -4.32 6.88 20.02
N SER A 51 -4.39 8.12 20.50
CA SER A 51 -5.66 8.78 20.83
C SER A 51 -6.30 9.49 19.63
N LEU A 52 -5.62 9.51 18.48
CA LEU A 52 -6.14 10.14 17.28
C LEU A 52 -7.16 9.21 16.60
N PRO A 53 -8.27 9.77 16.08
CA PRO A 53 -9.11 9.05 15.13
C PRO A 53 -8.28 8.53 13.95
N LEU A 54 -8.64 7.36 13.42
CA LEU A 54 -7.91 6.69 12.33
C LEU A 54 -7.73 7.62 11.13
N GLU A 55 -8.76 8.38 10.79
CA GLU A 55 -8.79 9.34 9.68
C GLU A 55 -7.78 10.47 9.84
N LYS A 56 -7.40 10.77 11.09
CA LYS A 56 -6.48 11.84 11.46
C LYS A 56 -5.07 11.33 11.74
N ASN A 57 -4.83 10.02 11.68
CA ASN A 57 -3.53 9.44 11.97
C ASN A 57 -2.56 9.62 10.77
N PRO A 58 -1.51 10.44 10.90
CA PRO A 58 -0.61 10.73 9.77
C PRO A 58 0.20 9.51 9.35
N LYS A 59 0.49 8.57 10.26
CA LYS A 59 1.23 7.34 9.94
C LYS A 59 0.38 6.37 9.13
N LEU A 60 -0.92 6.27 9.43
CA LEU A 60 -1.85 5.48 8.63
C LEU A 60 -1.96 6.05 7.21
N LYS A 61 -2.15 7.38 7.09
CA LYS A 61 -2.21 8.06 5.80
C LYS A 61 -0.94 7.85 4.96
N ALA A 62 0.24 7.95 5.59
CA ALA A 62 1.52 7.72 4.92
C ALA A 62 1.69 6.27 4.44
N HIS A 63 1.32 5.29 5.28
CA HIS A 63 1.36 3.88 4.89
C HIS A 63 0.42 3.60 3.72
N ALA A 64 -0.82 4.07 3.80
CA ALA A 64 -1.83 3.89 2.76
C ALA A 64 -1.38 4.46 1.41
N MET A 65 -0.83 5.68 1.43
CA MET A 65 -0.26 6.29 0.23
C MET A 65 0.91 5.50 -0.34
N GLY A 66 1.79 5.01 0.52
CA GLY A 66 2.92 4.17 0.10
C GLY A 66 2.47 2.94 -0.69
N VAL A 67 1.42 2.26 -0.22
CA VAL A 67 0.87 1.07 -0.91
C VAL A 67 0.37 1.42 -2.32
N PHE A 68 -0.41 2.50 -2.47
CA PHE A 68 -0.95 2.91 -3.77
C PHE A 68 0.15 3.30 -4.75
N VAL A 69 1.09 4.14 -4.31
CA VAL A 69 2.21 4.60 -5.14
C VAL A 69 3.09 3.43 -5.58
N MET A 70 3.56 2.61 -4.63
CA MET A 70 4.44 1.49 -4.94
C MET A 70 3.77 0.44 -5.84
N THR A 71 2.45 0.24 -5.72
CA THR A 71 1.71 -0.67 -6.61
C THR A 71 1.67 -0.15 -8.05
N CYS A 72 1.41 1.15 -8.24
CA CYS A 72 1.43 1.77 -9.56
C CYS A 72 2.83 1.74 -10.19
N GLU A 73 3.87 2.05 -9.40
CA GLU A 73 5.26 2.00 -9.84
C GLU A 73 5.68 0.58 -10.23
N ALA A 74 5.31 -0.43 -9.43
CA ALA A 74 5.62 -1.82 -9.69
C ALA A 74 5.05 -2.31 -11.05
N ALA A 75 3.84 -1.91 -11.42
CA ALA A 75 3.26 -2.26 -12.72
C ALA A 75 4.12 -1.74 -13.89
N THR A 76 4.59 -0.49 -13.78
CA THR A 76 5.47 0.15 -14.77
C THR A 76 6.84 -0.53 -14.82
N GLN A 77 7.43 -0.81 -13.65
CA GLN A 77 8.74 -1.45 -13.55
C GLN A 77 8.73 -2.89 -14.07
N LEU A 78 7.69 -3.67 -13.76
CA LEU A 78 7.52 -5.03 -14.27
C LEU A 78 7.44 -5.03 -15.80
N ARG A 79 6.72 -4.06 -16.40
CA ARG A 79 6.62 -3.96 -17.85
C ARG A 79 7.95 -3.58 -18.52
N LYS A 80 8.70 -2.65 -17.93
CA LYS A 80 9.95 -2.10 -18.49
C LYS A 80 11.16 -2.99 -18.25
N THR A 81 11.24 -3.60 -17.07
CA THR A 81 12.46 -4.24 -16.58
C THR A 81 12.28 -5.71 -16.19
N GLY A 82 11.03 -6.19 -16.10
CA GLY A 82 10.71 -7.54 -15.64
C GLY A 82 10.89 -7.77 -14.14
N LYS A 83 11.25 -6.74 -13.37
CA LYS A 83 11.47 -6.81 -11.92
C LYS A 83 10.89 -5.60 -11.20
N VAL A 84 10.70 -5.73 -9.89
CA VAL A 84 10.27 -4.63 -9.00
C VAL A 84 11.46 -4.18 -8.17
N ASP A 85 11.62 -2.87 -8.07
CA ASP A 85 12.55 -2.14 -7.22
C ASP A 85 11.74 -1.13 -6.39
N VAL A 86 11.89 -1.20 -5.07
CA VAL A 86 11.14 -0.34 -4.12
C VAL A 86 11.82 1.01 -3.89
N GLY A 87 12.82 1.36 -4.70
CA GLY A 87 13.48 2.66 -4.73
C GLY A 87 14.64 2.79 -3.75
N ALA A 88 15.38 3.91 -3.85
CA ALA A 88 16.64 4.10 -3.13
C ALA A 88 16.52 4.22 -1.60
N ASN A 89 15.34 4.59 -1.10
CA ASN A 89 15.13 4.90 0.32
C ASN A 89 14.73 3.68 1.17
N THR A 90 14.50 2.51 0.55
CA THR A 90 14.11 1.29 1.25
C THR A 90 14.58 0.05 0.49
N SER A 91 14.30 -1.14 1.02
CA SER A 91 14.55 -2.39 0.32
C SER A 91 13.43 -3.38 0.59
N VAL A 92 13.21 -4.32 -0.32
CA VAL A 92 12.23 -5.40 -0.13
C VAL A 92 12.51 -6.17 1.16
N LYS A 93 13.79 -6.39 1.50
CA LYS A 93 14.20 -7.04 2.76
C LYS A 93 13.80 -6.23 4.00
N HIS A 94 13.95 -4.91 3.96
CA HIS A 94 13.54 -4.03 5.05
C HIS A 94 12.02 -4.02 5.22
N LEU A 95 11.27 -3.85 4.12
CA LEU A 95 9.81 -3.91 4.13
C LEU A 95 9.34 -5.26 4.66
N ALA A 96 9.86 -6.37 4.15
CA ALA A 96 9.52 -7.71 4.60
C ALA A 96 9.79 -7.90 6.10
N SER A 97 10.93 -7.42 6.61
CA SER A 97 11.26 -7.48 8.04
C SER A 97 10.23 -6.75 8.91
N ILE A 98 9.78 -5.57 8.49
CA ILE A 98 8.75 -4.81 9.22
C ILE A 98 7.41 -5.55 9.20
N HIS A 99 6.97 -6.03 8.03
CA HIS A 99 5.69 -6.74 7.91
C HIS A 99 5.70 -8.03 8.74
N PHE A 100 6.79 -8.81 8.65
CA PHE A 100 6.98 -10.03 9.43
C PHE A 100 6.95 -9.77 10.94
N LYS A 101 7.69 -8.75 11.43
CA LYS A 101 7.70 -8.37 12.85
C LYS A 101 6.31 -8.00 13.39
N ASN A 102 5.43 -7.45 12.54
CA ASN A 102 4.08 -7.07 12.93
C ASN A 102 3.04 -8.20 12.73
N GLY A 103 3.48 -9.40 12.32
CA GLY A 103 2.60 -10.55 12.13
C GLY A 103 1.70 -10.44 10.90
N ILE A 104 2.15 -9.71 9.88
CA ILE A 104 1.54 -9.72 8.55
C ILE A 104 1.91 -11.05 7.88
N ALA A 105 0.92 -11.65 7.24
CA ALA A 105 0.97 -12.95 6.56
C ALA A 105 0.11 -12.86 5.30
N ASP A 106 0.16 -13.88 4.45
CA ASP A 106 -0.48 -13.91 3.12
C ASP A 106 -1.93 -13.43 3.13
N VAL A 107 -2.73 -13.90 4.10
CA VAL A 107 -4.14 -13.48 4.28
C VAL A 107 -4.34 -11.97 4.43
N HIS A 108 -3.35 -11.23 4.92
CA HIS A 108 -3.45 -9.77 5.08
C HIS A 108 -3.10 -9.01 3.79
N PHE A 109 -2.45 -9.65 2.82
CA PHE A 109 -2.16 -9.06 1.50
C PHE A 109 -3.29 -9.30 0.51
N GLU A 110 -4.09 -10.36 0.71
CA GLU A 110 -5.20 -10.75 -0.18
C GLU A 110 -6.48 -9.96 0.04
N VAL A 111 -6.66 -9.37 1.23
CA VAL A 111 -7.86 -8.61 1.64
C VAL A 111 -7.69 -7.14 1.32
#